data_AF-A0A641AEJ0-F1
#
_entry.id   AF-A0A641AEJ0-F1
#
_cell.length_a   1.000
_cell.length_b   1.000
_cell.length_c   1.000
_cell.angle_alpha   90.00
_cell.angle_beta   90.00
_cell.angle_gamma   90.00
#
_symmetry.space_group_name_H-M   'P 1'
#
loop_
_entity.id
_entity.type
_entity.pdbx_description
1 polymer ?
#
loop_
_entity_poly.entity_id
_entity_poly.type
_entity_poly.pdbx_seq_one_letter_code
_entity_poly.pdbx_strand_id
1 'polypeptide(L)'
;MPWFTMIWNPVRRSVWGPPILAISVLIGTLLDRIRLYVGAWDVAGKSEMMEDMMKMKMSEVPTAIPTPHVADIFVIVGFIGGSILTFMLATRLIPVVNIWERKEMLLYKAEVQFHRTKVMVMGKPR
;
A
#
# COMPACT_ATOMS: atom_id res chain seq x y z
N MET A 1 13.36 -1.06 -8.33
CA MET A 1 13.24 0.41 -8.26
C MET A 1 13.21 0.97 -6.83
N PRO A 2 12.41 0.48 -5.86
CA PRO A 2 12.29 1.14 -4.54
C PRO A 2 13.50 0.98 -3.61
N TRP A 3 14.22 -0.14 -3.69
CA TRP A 3 15.38 -0.40 -2.82
C TRP A 3 16.49 0.67 -2.94
N PHE A 4 16.81 1.11 -4.16
CA PHE A 4 17.87 2.09 -4.40
C PHE A 4 17.47 3.53 -4.09
N THR A 5 16.18 3.86 -4.22
CA THR A 5 15.68 5.24 -4.06
C THR A 5 15.45 5.63 -2.61
N MET A 6 15.12 4.68 -1.72
CA MET A 6 14.94 4.95 -0.28
C MET A 6 16.23 5.11 0.52
N ILE A 7 17.38 4.69 -0.01
CA ILE A 7 18.69 4.85 0.64
C ILE A 7 19.09 6.34 0.67
N TRP A 8 18.58 7.14 -0.27
CA TRP A 8 18.97 8.53 -0.44
C TRP A 8 18.24 9.47 0.53
N ASN A 9 19.01 10.23 1.32
CA ASN A 9 18.49 11.14 2.35
C ASN A 9 17.50 12.22 1.86
N PRO A 10 17.71 12.92 0.74
CA PRO A 10 16.78 13.96 0.29
C PRO A 10 15.46 13.41 -0.26
N VAL A 11 15.41 12.15 -0.72
CA VAL A 11 14.15 11.51 -1.11
C VAL A 11 13.30 11.22 0.13
N ARG A 12 13.90 10.80 1.24
CA ARG A 12 13.18 10.58 2.52
C ARG A 12 12.77 11.87 3.22
N ARG A 13 13.60 12.92 3.13
CA ARG A 13 13.33 14.20 3.79
C ARG A 13 12.35 15.09 3.01
N SER A 14 12.18 14.84 1.71
CA SER A 14 11.22 15.56 0.88
C SER A 14 9.79 15.19 1.24
N VAL A 15 8.88 16.18 1.23
CA VAL A 15 7.44 15.97 1.44
C VAL A 15 6.84 15.12 0.30
N TRP A 16 7.38 15.25 -0.92
CA TRP A 16 6.87 14.58 -2.12
C TRP A 16 7.59 13.28 -2.46
N GLY A 17 8.77 13.04 -1.89
CA GLY A 17 9.57 11.85 -2.18
C GLY A 17 8.88 10.54 -1.80
N PRO A 18 8.45 10.37 -0.53
CA PRO A 18 7.80 9.13 -0.09
C PRO A 18 6.47 8.84 -0.82
N PRO A 19 5.57 9.82 -1.05
CA PRO A 19 4.32 9.57 -1.78
C PRO A 19 4.52 9.07 -3.23
N ILE A 20 5.44 9.68 -3.98
CA ILE A 20 5.70 9.29 -5.38
C ILE A 20 6.25 7.86 -5.45
N LEU A 21 7.15 7.49 -4.53
CA LEU A 21 7.66 6.14 -4.43
C LEU A 21 6.56 5.13 -4.05
N ALA A 22 5.68 5.48 -3.12
CA ALA A 22 4.56 4.63 -2.74
C ALA A 22 3.65 4.34 -3.95
N ILE A 23 3.33 5.35 -4.78
CA ILE A 23 2.54 5.15 -6.01
C ILE A 23 3.25 4.19 -6.96
N SER A 24 4.57 4.35 -7.18
CA SER A 24 5.35 3.46 -8.04
C SER A 24 5.32 2.01 -7.53
N VAL A 25 5.44 1.81 -6.22
CA VAL A 25 5.34 0.48 -5.60
C VAL A 25 3.95 -0.11 -5.78
N LEU A 26 2.89 0.66 -5.54
CA LEU A 26 1.51 0.21 -5.71
C LEU A 26 1.25 -0.26 -7.15
N ILE A 27 1.66 0.51 -8.16
CA ILE A 27 1.55 0.12 -9.57
C ILE A 27 2.33 -1.17 -9.84
N GLY A 28 3.58 -1.26 -9.34
CA GLY A 28 4.40 -2.47 -9.50
C GLY A 28 3.75 -3.70 -8.87
N THR A 29 3.20 -3.58 -7.66
CA THR A 29 2.49 -4.68 -6.99
C THR A 29 1.20 -5.06 -7.69
N LEU A 30 0.47 -4.10 -8.27
CA LEU A 30 -0.74 -4.38 -9.03
C LEU A 30 -0.43 -5.20 -10.28
N LEU A 31 0.58 -4.80 -11.05
CA LEU A 31 0.99 -5.52 -12.26
C LEU A 31 1.50 -6.93 -11.93
N ASP A 32 2.22 -7.09 -10.83
CA ASP A 32 2.68 -8.40 -10.36
C ASP A 32 1.50 -9.32 -9.97
N ARG A 33 0.49 -8.77 -9.27
CA ARG A 33 -0.73 -9.51 -8.94
C ARG A 33 -1.53 -9.88 -10.18
N ILE A 34 -1.69 -8.97 -11.14
CA ILE A 34 -2.37 -9.28 -12.42
C ILE A 34 -1.64 -10.42 -13.13
N ARG A 35 -0.31 -10.36 -13.24
CA ARG A 35 0.48 -11.42 -13.87
C ARG A 35 0.24 -12.79 -13.23
N LEU A 36 0.28 -12.86 -11.90
CA LEU A 36 0.12 -14.12 -11.16
C LEU A 36 -1.32 -14.66 -11.26
N TYR A 37 -2.33 -13.80 -11.10
CA TYR A 37 -3.72 -14.23 -11.12
C TYR A 37 -4.24 -14.55 -12.52
N VAL A 38 -3.90 -13.75 -13.53
CA VAL A 38 -4.32 -14.00 -14.92
C VAL A 38 -3.69 -15.30 -15.43
N GLY A 39 -2.41 -15.53 -15.15
CA GLY A 39 -1.75 -16.78 -15.52
C GLY A 39 -2.37 -18.02 -14.85
N ALA A 40 -2.76 -17.92 -13.57
CA ALA A 40 -3.42 -19.02 -12.88
C ALA A 40 -4.84 -19.30 -13.41
N TRP A 41 -5.60 -18.24 -13.72
CA TRP A 41 -6.98 -18.36 -14.22
C TRP A 41 -7.08 -18.80 -15.69
N ASP A 42 -6.13 -18.39 -16.53
CA ASP A 42 -6.08 -18.80 -17.94
C ASP A 42 -5.88 -20.32 -18.08
N VAL A 43 -5.04 -20.90 -17.22
CA VAL A 43 -4.84 -22.36 -17.15
C VAL A 43 -6.09 -23.08 -16.63
N ALA A 44 -6.79 -22.48 -15.67
CA ALA A 44 -8.00 -23.06 -15.08
C ALA A 44 -9.22 -22.99 -16.01
N GLY A 45 -9.33 -21.93 -16.84
CA GLY A 45 -10.47 -21.70 -17.73
C GLY A 45 -10.52 -22.61 -18.97
N LYS A 46 -9.39 -23.19 -19.37
CA LYS A 46 -9.31 -24.14 -20.50
C LYS A 46 -9.69 -25.57 -20.15
N SER A 47 -9.93 -25.88 -18.88
CA SER A 47 -10.40 -27.20 -18.44
C SER A 47 -11.92 -27.20 -18.49
N GLU A 48 -12.51 -27.87 -19.49
CA GLU A 48 -13.97 -27.90 -19.73
C GLU A 48 -14.80 -28.53 -18.58
N MET A 49 -14.18 -29.03 -17.51
CA MET A 49 -14.85 -29.64 -16.37
C MET A 49 -14.33 -29.05 -15.06
N MET A 50 -15.24 -28.51 -14.23
CA MET A 50 -14.97 -27.95 -12.91
C MET A 50 -14.17 -28.90 -11.97
N GLU A 51 -14.15 -30.21 -12.27
CA GLU A 51 -13.36 -31.25 -11.57
C GLU A 51 -11.84 -31.17 -11.79
N ASP A 52 -11.37 -30.63 -12.93
CA ASP A 52 -9.94 -30.59 -13.28
C ASP A 52 -9.25 -29.26 -12.85
N MET A 53 -10.04 -28.26 -12.42
CA MET A 53 -9.54 -27.02 -11.81
C MET A 53 -8.66 -27.29 -10.57
N MET A 54 -8.98 -28.32 -9.78
CA MET A 54 -8.16 -28.72 -8.62
C MET A 54 -6.86 -29.45 -9.01
N LYS A 55 -6.78 -30.01 -10.22
CA LYS A 55 -5.67 -30.86 -10.65
C LYS A 55 -4.60 -30.12 -11.45
N MET A 56 -4.83 -28.84 -11.80
CA MET A 56 -3.90 -27.95 -12.53
C MET A 56 -3.18 -28.66 -13.70
N LYS A 57 -3.88 -29.51 -14.44
CA LYS A 57 -3.26 -30.31 -15.50
C LYS A 57 -3.22 -29.48 -16.78
N MET A 58 -2.04 -29.01 -17.18
CA MET A 58 -1.85 -28.28 -18.44
C MET A 58 -1.97 -29.24 -19.62
N SER A 59 -3.11 -29.22 -20.33
CA SER A 59 -3.30 -29.95 -21.59
C SER A 59 -2.91 -29.10 -22.82
N GLU A 60 -3.06 -27.78 -22.75
CA GLU A 60 -2.77 -26.87 -23.86
C GLU A 60 -2.00 -25.65 -23.40
N VAL A 61 -1.03 -25.20 -24.23
CA VAL A 61 -0.31 -23.95 -24.01
C VAL A 61 -1.18 -22.78 -24.49
N PRO A 62 -1.45 -21.76 -23.66
CA PRO A 62 -2.19 -20.57 -24.11
C PRO A 62 -1.45 -19.83 -25.23
N THR A 63 -2.15 -19.51 -26.31
CA THR A 63 -1.60 -18.91 -27.54
C THR A 63 -1.66 -17.38 -27.53
N ALA A 64 -2.41 -16.76 -26.61
CA ALA A 64 -2.55 -15.31 -26.51
C ALA A 64 -2.66 -14.86 -25.05
N ILE A 65 -2.12 -13.68 -24.75
CA ILE A 65 -2.25 -13.05 -23.44
C ILE A 65 -3.70 -12.56 -23.28
N PRO A 66 -4.41 -12.94 -22.21
CA PRO A 66 -5.75 -12.43 -21.94
C PRO A 66 -5.70 -10.90 -21.78
N THR A 67 -6.43 -10.18 -22.63
CA THR A 67 -6.53 -8.73 -22.55
C THR A 67 -7.71 -8.34 -21.66
N PRO A 68 -7.55 -7.36 -20.76
CA PRO A 68 -8.64 -6.94 -19.88
C PRO A 68 -9.77 -6.31 -20.67
N HIS A 69 -11.00 -6.61 -20.28
CA HIS A 69 -12.19 -6.01 -20.85
C HIS A 69 -12.48 -4.64 -20.20
N VAL A 70 -13.34 -3.84 -20.84
CA VAL A 70 -13.73 -2.52 -20.32
C VAL A 70 -14.33 -2.62 -18.92
N ALA A 71 -15.10 -3.67 -18.65
CA ALA A 71 -15.67 -3.95 -17.33
C ALA A 71 -14.59 -4.12 -16.24
N ASP A 72 -13.47 -4.78 -16.55
CA ASP A 72 -12.39 -5.02 -15.59
C ASP A 72 -11.74 -3.70 -15.14
N ILE A 73 -11.59 -2.75 -16.07
CA ILE A 73 -11.06 -1.42 -15.79
C ILE A 73 -11.98 -0.66 -14.82
N PHE A 74 -13.30 -0.72 -15.04
CA PHE A 74 -14.27 -0.10 -14.15
C PHE A 74 -14.28 -0.73 -12.75
N VAL A 75 -14.10 -2.05 -12.65
CA VAL A 75 -13.99 -2.75 -11.35
C VAL A 75 -12.75 -2.29 -10.60
N ILE A 76 -11.60 -2.19 -11.27
CA ILE A 76 -10.34 -1.74 -10.64
C ILE A 76 -10.48 -0.30 -10.13
N VAL A 77 -10.99 0.62 -10.97
CA VAL A 77 -11.18 2.02 -10.58
C VAL A 77 -12.20 2.14 -9.46
N GLY A 78 -13.30 1.39 -9.54
CA GLY A 78 -14.32 1.31 -8.49
C GLY A 78 -13.77 0.83 -7.16
N PHE A 79 -12.89 -0.17 -7.17
CA PHE A 79 -12.27 -0.70 -5.95
C PHE A 79 -11.34 0.31 -5.29
N ILE A 80 -10.52 1.01 -6.09
CA ILE A 80 -9.66 2.09 -5.58
C ILE A 80 -10.53 3.20 -4.97
N GLY A 81 -11.57 3.64 -5.68
CA GLY A 81 -12.50 4.66 -5.19
C GLY A 81 -13.23 4.24 -3.91
N GLY A 82 -13.70 2.99 -3.86
CA GLY A 82 -14.35 2.41 -2.69
C GLY A 82 -13.43 2.33 -1.47
N SER A 83 -12.16 1.98 -1.66
CA SER A 83 -11.18 1.94 -0.57
C SER A 83 -10.92 3.34 0.02
N ILE A 84 -10.78 4.36 -0.84
CA ILE A 84 -10.57 5.75 -0.44
C ILE A 84 -11.80 6.28 0.29
N LEU A 85 -13.01 6.01 -0.23
CA LEU A 85 -14.26 6.41 0.41
C LEU A 85 -14.39 5.79 1.80
N THR A 86 -14.12 4.50 1.92
CA THR A 86 -14.16 3.78 3.21
C THR A 86 -13.16 4.38 4.19
N PHE A 87 -11.95 4.70 3.74
CA PHE A 87 -10.94 5.36 4.55
C PHE A 87 -11.36 6.76 5.01
N MET A 88 -11.92 7.59 4.12
CA MET A 88 -12.42 8.92 4.47
C MET A 88 -13.60 8.84 5.47
N LEU A 89 -14.49 7.86 5.30
CA LEU A 89 -15.60 7.65 6.20
C LEU A 89 -15.10 7.22 7.60
N ALA A 90 -14.12 6.32 7.65
CA ALA A 90 -13.50 5.90 8.91
C ALA A 90 -12.80 7.04 9.65
N THR A 91 -12.01 7.87 8.94
CA THR A 91 -11.30 9.00 9.54
C THR A 91 -12.23 10.14 9.99
N ARG A 92 -13.44 10.21 9.43
CA ARG A 92 -14.49 11.11 9.92
C ARG A 92 -15.13 10.64 11.24
N LEU A 93 -15.27 9.32 11.41
CA LEU A 93 -15.89 8.75 12.61
C LEU A 93 -14.92 8.62 13.78
N ILE A 94 -13.67 8.25 13.50
CA ILE A 94 -12.65 7.95 14.50
C ILE A 94 -11.49 8.94 14.31
N PRO A 95 -11.02 9.62 15.37
CA PRO A 95 -9.88 10.52 15.28
C PRO A 95 -8.63 9.74 14.82
N VAL A 96 -8.00 10.24 13.75
CA VAL A 96 -6.83 9.61 13.12
C VAL A 96 -5.63 9.49 14.07
N VAL A 97 -5.55 10.39 15.05
CA VAL A 97 -4.44 10.43 16.01
C VAL A 97 -4.99 10.14 17.41
N ASN A 98 -4.31 9.24 18.11
CA ASN A 98 -4.62 8.95 19.51
C ASN A 98 -4.34 10.18 20.38
N ILE A 99 -5.40 10.83 20.85
CA ILE A 99 -5.32 12.07 21.65
C ILE A 99 -4.63 11.78 23.00
N TRP A 100 -4.84 10.62 23.59
CA TRP A 100 -4.32 10.28 24.91
C TRP A 100 -2.79 10.14 24.89
N GLU A 101 -2.26 9.40 23.91
CA GLU A 101 -0.82 9.24 23.69
C GLU A 101 -0.14 10.59 23.34
N ARG A 102 -0.81 11.44 22.54
CA ARG A 102 -0.29 12.77 22.22
C ARG A 102 -0.20 13.66 23.47
N LYS A 103 -1.18 13.60 24.36
CA LYS A 103 -1.17 14.35 25.62
C LYS A 103 -0.04 13.87 26.53
N GLU A 104 0.12 12.57 26.67
CA GLU A 104 1.20 11.98 27.46
C GLU A 104 2.58 12.36 26.91
N MET A 105 2.79 12.27 25.59
CA MET A 105 4.05 12.68 24.96
C MET A 105 4.36 14.17 25.14
N LEU A 106 3.34 15.03 25.18
CA LEU A 106 3.52 16.46 25.46
C LEU A 106 3.90 16.71 26.92
N LEU A 107 3.32 15.96 27.86
CA LEU A 107 3.66 16.06 29.28
C LEU A 107 5.13 15.69 29.55
N TYR A 108 5.68 14.74 28.79
CA TYR A 108 7.09 14.34 28.91
C TYR A 108 8.07 15.26 28.18
N LYS A 109 7.60 16.29 27.47
CA LYS A 109 8.45 17.25 26.74
C LYS A 109 8.55 18.55 27.54
N ALA A 110 9.75 18.89 27.98
CA ALA A 110 10.05 20.19 28.58
C ALA A 110 11.13 20.92 27.75
N GLU A 111 10.89 22.18 27.40
CA GLU A 111 11.93 23.04 26.84
C GLU A 111 12.76 23.63 27.98
N VAL A 112 14.05 23.29 28.03
CA VAL A 112 14.99 23.85 29.00
C VAL A 112 16.13 24.52 28.26
N GLN A 113 16.50 25.74 28.67
CA GLN A 113 17.65 26.43 28.13
C GLN A 113 18.93 25.89 28.78
N PHE A 114 19.77 25.21 28.01
CA PHE A 114 21.12 24.85 28.44
C PHE A 114 22.11 25.90 27.95
N HIS A 115 22.56 26.74 28.87
CA HIS A 115 23.56 27.79 28.65
C HIS A 115 23.17 28.76 27.51
N ARG A 116 23.40 28.39 26.25
CA ARG A 116 23.11 29.20 25.05
C ARG A 116 22.13 28.53 24.06
N THR A 117 21.73 27.27 24.28
CA THR A 117 20.87 26.52 23.36
C THR A 117 19.61 26.06 24.08
N LYS A 118 18.44 26.35 23.49
CA LYS A 118 17.18 25.74 23.92
C LYS A 118 17.14 24.31 23.40
N VAL A 119 17.02 23.34 24.29
CA VAL A 119 16.90 21.93 23.90
C VAL A 119 15.62 21.35 24.49
N MET A 120 15.03 20.41 23.75
CA MET A 120 13.92 19.61 24.24
C MET A 120 14.48 18.53 25.16
N VAL A 121 14.13 18.58 26.45
CA VAL A 121 14.40 17.49 27.41
C VAL A 121 13.19 16.57 27.44
N MET A 122 13.43 15.28 27.26
CA MET A 122 12.39 14.25 27.33
C MET A 122 12.50 13.50 28.65
N GLY A 123 11.41 13.49 29.44
CA GLY A 123 11.32 12.66 30.64
C GLY A 123 11.30 11.18 30.28
N LYS A 124 11.92 10.32 31.11
CA LYS A 124 11.85 8.86 30.93
C LYS A 124 10.40 8.39 31.19
N PRO A 125 9.79 7.60 30.29
CA PRO A 125 8.51 6.96 30.57
C PRO A 125 8.68 5.97 31.74
N ARG A 126 7.74 5.98 32.70
CA ARG A 126 7.75 5.08 33.86
C ARG A 126 7.39 3.66 33.46
#